data_AF-A0A170PIT0-F1
#
_entry.id   AF-A0A170PIT0-F1
#
_cell.length_a   1.000
_cell.length_b   1.000
_cell.length_c   1.000
_cell.angle_alpha   90.00
_cell.angle_beta   90.00
_cell.angle_gamma   90.00
#
_symmetry.space_group_name_H-M   'P 1'
#
loop_
_entity.id
_entity.type
_entity.pdbx_description
1 polymer ?
#
loop_
_entity_poly.entity_id
_entity_poly.type
_entity_poly.pdbx_seq_one_letter_code
_entity_poly.pdbx_strand_id
1 'polypeptide(L)'
;MSLITLLENEGEQIVAEAGDALGRSDLAHYKEAGQAVGQERLAELFRLTVAAVRDRNLAPIMDYMAQVADDRFHAGYAIREVQIAINVLEEAIWNHIVRNTPPDELAEALGLVGTVLGAAKDALARAYVSLAGKSKAPSLDLSALFEGRTSG
;
A
#
# COMPACT_ATOMS: atom_id res chain seq x y z
N MET A 1 24.35 -9.94 8.32
CA MET A 1 24.29 -8.58 7.75
C MET A 1 23.02 -7.96 8.30
N SER A 2 23.04 -6.72 8.81
CA SER A 2 21.81 -6.16 9.39
C SER A 2 20.71 -6.02 8.33
N LEU A 3 19.43 -6.14 8.72
CA LEU A 3 18.29 -5.93 7.82
C LEU A 3 18.37 -4.59 7.09
N ILE A 4 18.73 -3.51 7.79
CA ILE A 4 18.83 -2.17 7.18
C ILE A 4 19.91 -2.16 6.09
N THR A 5 21.08 -2.73 6.37
CA THR A 5 22.16 -2.82 5.38
C THR A 5 21.74 -3.64 4.15
N LEU A 6 21.00 -4.73 4.35
CA LEU A 6 20.46 -5.52 3.24
C LEU A 6 19.51 -4.68 2.38
N LEU A 7 18.54 -4.01 3.00
CA LEU A 7 17.55 -3.21 2.27
C LEU A 7 18.18 -2.00 1.57
N GLU A 8 19.20 -1.37 2.16
CA GLU A 8 19.93 -0.27 1.54
C GLU A 8 20.74 -0.71 0.32
N ASN A 9 21.39 -1.88 0.40
CA ASN A 9 22.24 -2.38 -0.69
C ASN A 9 21.43 -2.98 -1.85
N GLU A 10 20.35 -3.72 -1.53
CA GLU A 10 19.53 -4.44 -2.51
C GLU A 10 18.32 -3.63 -2.99
N GLY A 11 18.15 -2.40 -2.50
CA GLY A 11 16.93 -1.61 -2.70
C GLY A 11 16.57 -1.36 -4.16
N GLU A 12 17.56 -1.05 -5.01
CA GLU A 12 17.33 -0.86 -6.44
C GLU A 12 16.82 -2.15 -7.11
N GLN A 13 17.41 -3.29 -6.77
CA GLN A 13 17.01 -4.58 -7.31
C GLN A 13 15.63 -5.01 -6.81
N ILE A 14 15.34 -4.84 -5.51
CA ILE A 14 14.03 -5.12 -4.91
C ILE A 14 12.93 -4.32 -5.63
N VAL A 15 13.15 -3.02 -5.84
CA VAL A 15 12.17 -2.15 -6.51
C VAL A 15 11.99 -2.53 -7.99
N ALA A 16 13.07 -2.89 -8.68
CA ALA A 16 12.99 -3.36 -10.07
C ALA A 16 12.18 -4.66 -10.18
N GLU A 17 12.47 -5.66 -9.33
CA GLU A 17 11.74 -6.94 -9.29
C GLU A 17 10.25 -6.74 -8.96
N ALA A 18 9.94 -5.86 -8.01
CA ALA A 18 8.56 -5.48 -7.68
C ALA A 18 7.87 -4.77 -8.86
N GLY A 19 8.58 -3.91 -9.59
CA GLY A 19 8.08 -3.24 -10.79
C GLY A 19 7.73 -4.22 -11.91
N ASP A 20 8.58 -5.22 -12.14
CA ASP A 20 8.33 -6.29 -13.11
C ASP A 20 7.16 -7.18 -12.69
N ALA A 21 7.01 -7.47 -11.39
CA ALA A 21 5.85 -8.19 -10.86
C ALA A 21 4.55 -7.36 -11.00
N LEU A 22 4.61 -6.05 -10.78
CA LEU A 22 3.48 -5.14 -10.97
C LEU A 22 3.05 -5.11 -12.45
N GLY A 23 4.00 -5.03 -13.38
CA GLY A 23 3.72 -5.05 -14.82
C GLY A 23 3.01 -6.33 -15.29
N ARG A 24 3.34 -7.47 -14.65
CA ARG A 24 2.70 -8.78 -14.93
C ARG A 24 1.32 -8.93 -14.30
N SER A 25 0.96 -8.12 -13.31
CA SER A 25 -0.28 -8.25 -12.54
C SER A 25 -1.55 -7.72 -13.25
N ASP A 26 -1.39 -7.19 -14.47
CA ASP A 26 -2.49 -6.75 -15.34
C ASP A 26 -3.53 -5.81 -14.68
N LEU A 27 -3.05 -4.83 -13.92
CA LEU A 27 -3.90 -3.85 -13.26
C LEU A 27 -4.17 -2.68 -14.21
N ALA A 28 -5.44 -2.46 -14.55
CA ALA A 28 -5.86 -1.49 -15.58
C ALA A 28 -5.24 -0.09 -15.39
N HIS A 29 -5.44 0.50 -14.21
CA HIS A 29 -4.97 1.86 -13.93
C HIS A 29 -3.46 1.97 -13.70
N TYR A 30 -2.76 0.88 -13.38
CA TYR A 30 -1.29 0.88 -13.29
C TYR A 30 -0.65 0.67 -14.66
N LYS A 31 -1.29 -0.09 -15.56
CA LYS A 31 -0.92 -0.17 -16.97
C LYS A 31 -1.08 1.18 -17.66
N GLU A 32 -2.20 1.86 -17.41
CA GLU A 32 -2.45 3.20 -17.96
C GLU A 32 -1.43 4.24 -17.47
N ALA A 33 -1.08 4.21 -16.18
CA ALA A 33 -0.07 5.11 -15.61
C ALA A 33 1.34 4.85 -16.16
N GLY A 34 1.62 3.64 -16.65
CA GLY A 34 2.90 3.22 -17.20
C GLY A 34 3.90 2.68 -16.17
N GLN A 35 4.85 1.88 -16.66
CA GLN A 35 5.81 1.14 -15.83
C GLN A 35 6.70 2.06 -14.99
N ALA A 36 7.22 3.15 -15.57
CA ALA A 36 8.09 4.09 -14.86
C ALA A 36 7.40 4.71 -13.64
N VAL A 37 6.15 5.14 -13.80
CA VAL A 37 5.35 5.71 -12.70
C VAL A 37 5.03 4.65 -11.64
N GLY A 38 4.75 3.42 -12.05
CA GLY A 38 4.59 2.29 -11.12
C GLY A 38 5.85 2.05 -10.29
N GLN A 39 7.01 2.06 -10.94
CA GLN A 39 8.30 1.85 -10.30
C GLN A 39 8.67 2.99 -9.35
N GLU A 40 8.42 4.25 -9.71
CA GLU A 40 8.61 5.40 -8.82
C GLU A 40 7.75 5.30 -7.55
N ARG A 41 6.49 4.89 -7.69
CA ARG A 41 5.58 4.70 -6.54
C ARG A 41 6.04 3.57 -5.63
N LEU A 42 6.53 2.48 -6.21
CA LEU A 42 7.12 1.36 -5.45
C LEU A 42 8.41 1.78 -4.75
N ALA A 43 9.26 2.57 -5.41
CA ALA A 43 10.49 3.12 -4.82
C ALA A 43 10.19 3.99 -3.60
N GLU A 44 9.17 4.84 -3.67
CA GLU A 44 8.78 5.69 -2.56
C GLU A 44 8.23 4.88 -1.38
N LEU A 45 7.37 3.89 -1.65
CA LEU A 45 6.86 2.99 -0.60
C LEU A 45 7.99 2.17 0.04
N PHE A 46 8.95 1.70 -0.75
CA PHE A 46 10.14 1.00 -0.27
C PHE A 46 10.98 1.91 0.64
N ARG A 47 11.26 3.14 0.20
CA ARG A 47 12.01 4.13 0.99
C ARG A 47 11.35 4.40 2.34
N LEU A 48 10.03 4.57 2.36
CA LEU A 48 9.26 4.76 3.60
C LEU A 48 9.28 3.52 4.49
N THR A 49 9.29 2.33 3.89
CA THR A 49 9.40 1.07 4.64
C THR A 49 10.76 0.96 5.33
N VAL A 50 11.86 1.24 4.61
CA VAL A 50 13.21 1.26 5.20
C VAL A 50 13.31 2.28 6.32
N ALA A 51 12.79 3.49 6.11
CA ALA A 51 12.76 4.53 7.13
C ALA A 51 11.97 4.09 8.38
N ALA A 52 10.80 3.49 8.20
CA ALA A 52 9.98 3.02 9.32
C ALA A 52 10.65 1.89 10.12
N VAL A 53 11.37 0.97 9.46
CA VAL A 53 12.17 -0.07 10.14
C VAL A 53 13.31 0.57 10.92
N ARG A 54 14.04 1.51 10.30
CA ARG A 54 15.21 2.18 10.90
C ARG A 54 14.82 3.01 12.12
N ASP A 55 13.80 3.85 11.96
CA ASP A 55 13.40 4.86 12.95
C ASP A 55 12.39 4.31 13.96
N ARG A 56 11.93 3.06 13.78
CA ARG A 56 10.87 2.41 14.59
C ARG A 56 9.60 3.25 14.65
N ASN A 57 9.28 3.93 13.55
CA ASN A 57 8.16 4.87 13.46
C ASN A 57 7.26 4.54 12.26
N LEU A 58 6.03 4.14 12.54
CA LEU A 58 5.04 3.79 11.51
C LEU A 58 4.24 4.99 11.00
N ALA A 59 4.25 6.13 11.70
CA ALA A 59 3.37 7.25 11.36
C ALA A 59 3.56 7.76 9.92
N PRO A 60 4.80 8.00 9.42
CA PRO A 60 4.97 8.56 8.08
C PRO A 60 4.44 7.64 6.96
N ILE A 61 4.64 6.32 7.08
CA ILE A 61 4.15 5.38 6.07
C ILE A 61 2.63 5.21 6.15
N MET A 62 2.04 5.28 7.35
CA MET A 62 0.59 5.25 7.51
C MET A 62 -0.08 6.50 6.92
N ASP A 63 0.49 7.69 7.16
CA ASP A 63 0.01 8.96 6.59
C ASP A 63 0.13 8.96 5.07
N TYR A 64 1.27 8.52 4.53
CA TYR A 64 1.46 8.33 3.10
C TYR A 64 0.41 7.39 2.51
N MET A 65 0.15 6.25 3.14
CA MET A 65 -0.84 5.30 2.63
C MET A 65 -2.28 5.79 2.74
N ALA A 66 -2.61 6.63 3.73
CA ALA A 66 -3.90 7.29 3.80
C ALA A 66 -4.07 8.30 2.65
N GLN A 67 -3.01 9.05 2.29
CA GLN A 67 -3.04 9.95 1.14
C GLN A 67 -3.17 9.16 -0.18
N VAL A 68 -2.40 8.08 -0.34
CA VAL A 68 -2.52 7.19 -1.49
C VAL A 68 -3.95 6.65 -1.60
N ALA A 69 -4.60 6.31 -0.48
CA ALA A 69 -5.98 5.87 -0.49
C ALA A 69 -6.92 6.93 -1.08
N ASP A 70 -6.78 8.18 -0.64
CA ASP A 70 -7.59 9.30 -1.11
C ASP A 70 -7.41 9.55 -2.61
N ASP A 71 -6.15 9.66 -3.05
CA ASP A 71 -5.81 9.90 -4.46
C ASP A 71 -6.37 8.77 -5.36
N ARG A 72 -6.16 7.52 -4.95
CA ARG A 72 -6.53 6.34 -5.73
C ARG A 72 -8.04 6.12 -5.75
N PHE A 73 -8.72 6.35 -4.63
CA PHE A 73 -10.17 6.26 -4.56
C PHE A 73 -10.84 7.27 -5.50
N HIS A 74 -10.42 8.54 -5.46
CA HIS A 74 -10.98 9.58 -6.34
C HIS A 74 -10.59 9.39 -7.82
N ALA A 75 -9.44 8.76 -8.08
CA ALA A 75 -9.04 8.36 -9.42
C ALA A 75 -9.69 7.05 -9.91
N GLY A 76 -10.58 6.43 -9.14
CA GLY A 76 -11.35 5.25 -9.57
C GLY A 76 -10.63 3.90 -9.40
N TYR A 77 -9.47 3.86 -8.74
CA TYR A 77 -8.76 2.61 -8.48
C TYR A 77 -9.54 1.75 -7.49
N ALA A 78 -9.75 0.48 -7.85
CA ALA A 78 -10.25 -0.49 -6.89
C ALA A 78 -9.19 -0.75 -5.80
N ILE A 79 -9.62 -0.87 -4.54
CA ILE A 79 -8.70 -1.14 -3.41
C ILE A 79 -7.79 -2.35 -3.66
N ARG A 80 -8.31 -3.39 -4.34
CA ARG A 80 -7.55 -4.57 -4.71
C ARG A 80 -6.32 -4.25 -5.57
N GLU A 81 -6.43 -3.30 -6.51
CA GLU A 81 -5.30 -2.92 -7.36
C GLU A 81 -4.18 -2.29 -6.52
N VAL A 82 -4.54 -1.41 -5.59
CA VAL A 82 -3.58 -0.75 -4.70
C VAL A 82 -2.95 -1.75 -3.74
N GLN A 83 -3.73 -2.70 -3.21
CA GLN A 83 -3.22 -3.77 -2.35
C GLN A 83 -2.26 -4.71 -3.09
N ILE A 84 -2.54 -5.06 -4.35
CA ILE A 84 -1.64 -5.86 -5.18
C ILE A 84 -0.30 -5.14 -5.37
N ALA A 85 -0.31 -3.82 -5.60
CA ALA A 85 0.93 -3.04 -5.71
C ALA A 85 1.78 -3.09 -4.43
N ILE A 86 1.17 -3.15 -3.24
CA ILE A 86 1.91 -3.32 -1.99
C ILE A 86 2.42 -4.76 -1.85
N ASN A 87 1.61 -5.76 -2.21
CA ASN A 87 1.98 -7.17 -2.10
C ASN A 87 3.21 -7.51 -2.96
N VAL A 88 3.29 -7.00 -4.20
CA VAL A 88 4.45 -7.27 -5.05
C VAL A 88 5.75 -6.71 -4.48
N LEU A 89 5.69 -5.59 -3.75
CA LEU A 89 6.84 -5.04 -3.04
C LEU A 89 7.20 -5.88 -1.82
N GLU A 90 6.20 -6.27 -1.03
CA GLU A 90 6.39 -7.12 0.15
C GLU A 90 7.05 -8.46 -0.22
N GLU A 91 6.54 -9.12 -1.26
CA GLU A 91 7.09 -10.38 -1.76
C GLU A 91 8.54 -10.22 -2.24
N ALA A 92 8.86 -9.14 -2.96
CA ALA A 92 10.23 -8.85 -3.39
C ALA A 92 11.16 -8.68 -2.17
N ILE A 93 10.76 -7.90 -1.16
CA ILE A 93 11.54 -7.73 0.07
C ILE A 93 11.76 -9.07 0.79
N TRP A 94 10.72 -9.87 0.95
CA TRP A 94 10.82 -11.17 1.61
C TRP A 94 11.76 -12.13 0.89
N ASN A 95 11.72 -12.17 -0.44
CA ASN A 95 12.64 -13.00 -1.23
C ASN A 95 14.10 -12.64 -0.97
N HIS A 96 14.40 -11.35 -0.86
CA HIS A 96 15.75 -10.88 -0.53
C HIS A 96 16.15 -11.17 0.91
N ILE A 97 15.23 -11.02 1.87
CA ILE A 97 15.46 -11.39 3.27
C ILE A 97 15.76 -12.88 3.40
N VAL A 98 14.92 -13.75 2.83
CA VAL A 98 15.06 -15.21 2.94
C VAL A 98 16.37 -15.70 2.32
N ARG A 99 16.85 -15.06 1.26
CA ARG A 99 18.09 -15.46 0.57
C ARG A 99 19.37 -15.02 1.30
N ASN A 100 19.32 -13.89 2.00
CA ASN A 100 20.53 -13.19 2.48
C ASN A 100 20.64 -13.10 4.01
N THR A 101 19.58 -13.41 4.75
CA THR A 101 19.54 -13.34 6.21
C THR A 101 19.77 -14.73 6.83
N PRO A 102 20.63 -14.87 7.85
CA PRO A 102 20.84 -16.15 8.51
C PRO A 102 19.59 -16.62 9.28
N PRO A 103 19.39 -17.93 9.49
CA PRO A 103 18.14 -18.47 10.03
C PRO A 103 17.73 -17.93 11.41
N ASP A 104 18.69 -17.57 12.25
CA ASP A 104 18.47 -17.01 13.59
C ASP A 104 17.98 -15.56 13.59
N GLU A 105 18.28 -14.79 12.54
CA GLU A 105 17.82 -13.41 12.35
C GLU A 105 16.54 -13.33 11.48
N LEU A 106 16.16 -14.42 10.81
CA LEU A 106 15.10 -14.43 9.80
C LEU A 106 13.72 -14.05 10.36
N ALA A 107 13.37 -14.59 11.53
CA ALA A 107 12.08 -14.31 12.17
C ALA A 107 11.92 -12.84 12.55
N GLU A 108 13.00 -12.23 13.06
CA GLU A 108 13.01 -10.80 13.37
C GLU A 108 12.89 -9.98 12.07
N ALA A 109 13.71 -10.28 11.06
CA ALA A 109 13.73 -9.52 9.81
C ALA A 109 12.35 -9.50 9.11
N LEU A 110 11.72 -10.67 8.98
CA LEU A 110 10.37 -10.81 8.41
C LEU A 110 9.32 -10.12 9.29
N GLY A 111 9.41 -10.26 10.62
CA GLY A 111 8.48 -9.64 11.56
C GLY A 111 8.50 -8.11 11.48
N LEU A 112 9.67 -7.50 11.32
CA LEU A 112 9.81 -6.05 11.20
C LEU A 112 9.18 -5.51 9.91
N VAL A 113 9.53 -6.11 8.76
CA VAL A 113 8.97 -5.68 7.47
C VAL A 113 7.47 -5.94 7.42
N GLY A 114 7.01 -7.11 7.87
CA GLY A 114 5.59 -7.46 7.90
C GLY A 114 4.77 -6.52 8.80
N THR A 115 5.35 -6.07 9.92
CA THR A 115 4.70 -5.06 10.78
C THR A 115 4.50 -3.73 10.05
N VAL A 116 5.55 -3.25 9.37
CA VAL A 116 5.53 -1.98 8.66
C VAL A 116 4.54 -2.00 7.48
N LEU A 117 4.65 -3.01 6.61
CA LEU A 117 3.77 -3.13 5.43
C LEU A 117 2.34 -3.53 5.83
N GLY A 118 2.17 -4.28 6.92
CA GLY A 118 0.87 -4.55 7.52
C GLY A 118 0.17 -3.26 7.96
N ALA A 119 0.87 -2.39 8.69
CA ALA A 119 0.34 -1.10 9.11
C ALA A 119 0.00 -0.19 7.90
N ALA A 120 0.82 -0.21 6.86
CA ALA A 120 0.60 0.51 5.60
C ALA A 120 -0.71 0.04 4.90
N LYS A 121 -0.90 -1.28 4.75
CA LYS A 121 -2.12 -1.86 4.15
C LYS A 121 -3.37 -1.58 4.97
N ASP A 122 -3.24 -1.63 6.29
CA ASP A 122 -4.32 -1.39 7.24
C ASP A 122 -4.76 0.09 7.24
N ALA A 123 -3.81 1.02 7.16
CA ALA A 123 -4.08 2.45 6.96
C ALA A 123 -4.82 2.70 5.63
N LEU A 124 -4.33 2.13 4.53
CA LEU A 124 -4.97 2.17 3.22
C LEU A 124 -6.43 1.66 3.28
N ALA A 125 -6.63 0.48 3.89
CA ALA A 125 -7.94 -0.16 3.96
C ALA A 125 -8.94 0.68 4.76
N ARG A 126 -8.54 1.20 5.93
CA ARG A 126 -9.39 2.09 6.73
C ARG A 126 -9.78 3.35 5.97
N ALA A 127 -8.83 3.96 5.26
CA ALA A 127 -9.10 5.16 4.48
C ALA A 127 -10.10 4.88 3.34
N TYR A 128 -9.92 3.80 2.59
CA TYR A 128 -10.88 3.36 1.57
C TYR A 128 -12.30 3.11 2.14
N VAL A 129 -12.41 2.45 3.29
CA VAL A 129 -13.70 2.20 3.96
C VAL A 129 -14.36 3.51 4.38
N SER A 130 -13.58 4.44 4.94
CA SER A 130 -14.07 5.77 5.34
C SER A 130 -14.60 6.56 4.12
N LEU A 131 -13.85 6.59 3.02
CA LEU A 131 -14.23 7.27 1.78
C LEU A 131 -15.49 6.66 1.16
N ALA A 132 -15.57 5.32 1.09
CA ALA A 132 -16.75 4.63 0.60
C ALA A 132 -18.00 4.89 1.47
N GLY A 133 -17.81 5.00 2.80
CA GLY A 133 -18.87 5.35 3.74
C GLY A 133 -19.41 6.78 3.52
N LYS A 134 -18.53 7.74 3.22
CA LYS A 134 -18.92 9.12 2.90
C LYS A 134 -19.59 9.24 1.54
N SER A 135 -19.10 8.53 0.52
CA SER A 135 -19.64 8.55 -0.84
C SER A 135 -21.05 7.95 -0.95
N LYS A 136 -21.39 6.97 -0.11
CA LYS A 136 -22.72 6.32 -0.11
C LYS A 136 -23.84 7.13 0.53
N ALA A 137 -23.59 8.32 1.08
CA ALA A 137 -24.60 9.09 1.80
C ALA A 137 -25.09 10.33 1.01
N PRO A 138 -26.11 10.21 0.15
CA PRO A 138 -27.24 11.10 0.29
C PRO A 138 -28.03 10.61 1.50
N SER A 139 -27.99 11.33 2.62
CA SER A 139 -28.98 11.07 3.67
C SER A 139 -30.34 11.26 3.03
N LEU A 140 -31.07 10.17 2.78
CA LEU A 140 -32.49 10.24 2.53
C LEU A 140 -33.08 11.05 3.68
N ASP A 141 -33.72 12.18 3.36
CA ASP A 141 -34.51 12.88 4.34
C ASP A 141 -35.71 11.99 4.67
N LEU A 142 -35.53 11.15 5.69
CA LEU A 142 -36.58 10.26 6.18
C LEU A 142 -37.77 11.06 6.71
N SER A 143 -37.58 12.34 7.05
CA SER A 143 -38.66 13.25 7.43
C SER A 143 -39.62 13.49 6.26
N ALA A 144 -39.10 13.63 5.03
CA ALA A 144 -39.95 13.73 3.84
C ALA A 144 -40.78 12.45 3.59
N LEU A 145 -40.25 11.29 4.00
CA LEU A 145 -40.93 9.99 3.92
C LEU A 145 -42.03 9.85 4.99
N PHE A 146 -41.83 10.44 6.17
CA PHE A 146 -42.84 10.52 7.24
C PHE A 146 -43.88 11.63 7.01
N GLU A 147 -43.53 12.71 6.31
CA GLU A 147 -44.42 13.84 5.98
C GLU A 147 -45.32 13.57 4.76
N GLY A 148 -45.18 12.42 4.10
CA GLY A 148 -46.04 12.02 2.98
C GLY A 148 -45.87 12.87 1.71
N ARG A 149 -44.79 13.66 1.59
CA ARG A 149 -44.49 14.42 0.38
C ARG A 149 -43.66 13.59 -0.58
N THR A 150 -44.30 12.69 -1.31
CA THR A 150 -43.75 12.22 -2.58
C THR A 150 -44.01 13.31 -3.62
N SER A 151 -42.99 14.05 -4.03
CA SER A 151 -43.09 14.88 -5.24
C SER A 151 -43.21 13.95 -6.46
N GLY A 152 -44.45 13.74 -6.88
CA GLY A 152 -44.90 13.06 -8.07
C GLY A 152 -46.33 13.51 -8.36
#